data_AF-A0A6I4TRJ8-F1
#
_entry.id   AF-A0A6I4TRJ8-F1
#
_cell.length_a   1.000
_cell.length_b   1.000
_cell.length_c   1.000
_cell.angle_alpha   90.00
_cell.angle_beta   90.00
_cell.angle_gamma   90.00
#
_symmetry.space_group_name_H-M   'P 1'
#
loop_
_entity.id
_entity.type
_entity.pdbx_description
1 polymer ?
#
loop_
_entity_poly.entity_id
_entity_poly.type
_entity_poly.pdbx_seq_one_letter_code
_entity_poly.pdbx_strand_id
1 'polypeptide(L)'
;MNTPAANDAPFGEALARAVVDHLRASRYAGPLGALVRTHRDYTGHGLFHDRDTGSWFLARSQDGLPDPTPLLSFPDADRFTVWLARQSDASLSGHAANPDIEDAIGFARDPGNQRITRDLLLSDTA
;
A
#
# COMPACT_ATOMS: atom_id res chain seq x y z
N MET A 1 26.56 -4.73 5.83
CA MET A 1 25.48 -5.73 5.72
C MET A 1 24.89 -5.56 4.33
N ASN A 2 24.95 -6.58 3.47
CA ASN A 2 24.30 -6.52 2.17
C ASN A 2 22.80 -6.72 2.40
N THR A 3 22.02 -5.66 2.28
CA THR A 3 20.56 -5.78 2.17
C THR A 3 20.29 -6.63 0.92
N PRO A 4 19.53 -7.73 0.99
CA PRO A 4 19.13 -8.45 -0.20
C PRO A 4 18.45 -7.47 -1.15
N ALA A 5 18.80 -7.50 -2.44
CA ALA A 5 18.16 -6.65 -3.43
C ALA A 5 16.64 -6.84 -3.33
N ALA A 6 15.90 -5.75 -3.14
CA ALA A 6 14.44 -5.82 -3.07
C ALA A 6 13.93 -6.43 -4.37
N ASN A 7 13.00 -7.38 -4.27
CA ASN A 7 12.43 -8.08 -5.43
C ASN A 7 11.72 -7.07 -6.34
N ASP A 8 12.19 -6.98 -7.58
CA ASP A 8 11.67 -6.06 -8.61
C ASP A 8 10.57 -6.69 -9.46
N ALA A 9 10.30 -8.00 -9.30
CA ALA A 9 9.25 -8.69 -10.04
C ALA A 9 7.87 -8.08 -9.71
N PRO A 10 7.08 -7.70 -10.74
CA PRO A 10 5.74 -7.17 -10.53
C PRO A 10 4.87 -8.11 -9.70
N PHE A 11 3.99 -7.54 -8.87
CA PHE A 11 3.00 -8.29 -8.11
C PHE A 11 2.06 -9.08 -9.01
N GLY A 12 1.72 -8.51 -10.17
CA GLY A 12 0.83 -9.10 -11.15
C GLY A 12 -0.64 -8.96 -10.78
N GLU A 13 -1.48 -9.22 -11.78
CA GLU A 13 -2.92 -8.95 -11.70
C GLU A 13 -3.64 -9.81 -10.66
N ALA A 14 -3.27 -11.09 -10.54
CA ALA A 14 -3.94 -12.01 -9.62
C ALA A 14 -3.81 -11.54 -8.16
N LEU A 15 -2.59 -11.16 -7.74
CA LEU A 15 -2.36 -10.64 -6.38
C LEU A 15 -3.05 -9.29 -6.17
N ALA A 16 -2.99 -8.39 -7.16
CA ALA A 16 -3.65 -7.09 -7.08
C ALA A 16 -5.18 -7.21 -6.91
N ARG A 17 -5.81 -8.17 -7.62
CA ARG A 17 -7.24 -8.46 -7.47
C ARG A 17 -7.58 -9.00 -6.08
N ALA A 18 -6.77 -9.93 -5.55
CA ALA A 18 -6.96 -10.46 -4.19
C ALA A 18 -6.90 -9.35 -3.13
N VAL A 19 -5.99 -8.38 -3.30
CA VAL A 19 -5.91 -7.19 -2.44
C VAL A 19 -7.17 -6.33 -2.53
N VAL A 20 -7.68 -6.10 -3.75
CA VAL A 20 -8.94 -5.36 -3.94
C VAL A 20 -10.10 -6.05 -3.25
N ASP A 21 -10.24 -7.36 -3.41
CA ASP A 21 -11.31 -8.13 -2.79
C ASP A 21 -11.22 -8.08 -1.26
N HIS A 22 -10.01 -8.20 -0.72
CA HIS A 22 -9.75 -8.03 0.71
C HIS A 22 -10.17 -6.64 1.20
N LEU A 23 -9.72 -5.56 0.53
CA LEU A 23 -10.02 -4.18 0.94
C LEU A 23 -11.52 -3.84 0.86
N ARG A 24 -12.29 -4.49 -0.03
CA ARG A 24 -13.76 -4.36 -0.04
C ARG A 24 -14.42 -5.05 1.14
N ALA A 25 -13.95 -6.27 1.43
CA ALA A 25 -14.51 -7.12 2.46
C ALA A 25 -14.15 -6.63 3.87
N SER A 26 -12.95 -6.07 4.05
CA SER A 26 -12.44 -5.72 5.38
C SER A 26 -13.18 -4.52 5.99
N ARG A 27 -13.29 -4.53 7.33
CA ARG A 27 -13.78 -3.42 8.15
C ARG A 27 -12.75 -3.13 9.22
N TYR A 28 -11.85 -2.23 8.90
CA TYR A 28 -10.75 -1.88 9.78
C TYR A 28 -11.16 -0.79 10.78
N ALA A 29 -11.65 0.35 10.27
CA ALA A 29 -12.14 1.46 11.09
C ALA A 29 -13.36 2.11 10.43
N GLY A 30 -14.55 1.82 10.95
CA GLY A 30 -15.81 2.28 10.35
C GLY A 30 -15.97 1.78 8.90
N PRO A 31 -16.13 2.68 7.91
CA PRO A 31 -16.26 2.29 6.50
C PRO A 31 -14.93 1.86 5.87
N LEU A 32 -13.79 2.10 6.51
CA LEU A 32 -12.47 1.88 5.94
C LEU A 32 -12.11 0.39 5.88
N GLY A 33 -11.76 -0.10 4.69
CA GLY A 33 -10.96 -1.30 4.49
C GLY A 33 -9.48 -0.94 4.48
N ALA A 34 -8.64 -1.77 5.08
CA ALA A 34 -7.21 -1.49 5.20
C ALA A 34 -6.37 -2.76 5.04
N LEU A 35 -5.20 -2.59 4.45
CA LEU A 35 -4.11 -3.56 4.44
C LEU A 35 -2.86 -2.79 4.85
N VAL A 36 -2.49 -2.94 6.11
CA VAL A 36 -1.51 -2.11 6.80
C VAL A 36 -0.93 -2.89 7.98
N ARG A 37 0.37 -2.72 8.24
CA ARG A 37 0.97 -3.24 9.48
C ARG A 37 0.68 -2.27 10.61
N THR A 38 0.27 -2.78 11.76
CA THR A 38 0.09 -1.98 12.97
C THR A 38 1.31 -2.17 13.88
N HIS A 39 1.99 -1.09 14.22
CA HIS A 39 2.98 -1.10 15.29
C HIS A 39 2.96 0.23 16.03
N ARG A 40 2.88 0.15 17.36
CA ARG A 40 2.68 1.28 18.28
C ARG A 40 3.72 2.41 18.15
N ASP A 41 4.89 2.09 17.61
CA ASP A 41 6.04 2.98 17.59
C ASP A 41 6.56 3.31 16.18
N TYR A 42 5.85 2.92 15.11
CA TYR A 42 6.35 3.12 13.74
C TYR A 42 5.27 3.69 12.81
N THR A 43 5.69 4.68 12.01
CA THR A 43 4.98 5.11 10.81
C THR A 43 5.26 4.12 9.68
N GLY A 44 4.26 3.91 8.83
CA GLY A 44 4.31 2.96 7.73
C GLY A 44 3.57 3.44 6.51
N HIS A 45 3.39 2.55 5.55
CA HIS A 45 2.48 2.76 4.44
C HIS A 45 1.39 1.68 4.46
N GLY A 46 0.19 2.07 4.09
CA GLY A 46 -0.97 1.19 4.00
C GLY A 46 -1.72 1.39 2.69
N LEU A 47 -2.42 0.34 2.27
CA LEU A 47 -3.42 0.41 1.21
C LEU A 47 -4.81 0.47 1.84
N PHE A 48 -5.64 1.35 1.33
CA PHE A 48 -6.93 1.65 1.94
C PHE A 48 -8.04 1.77 0.89
N HIS A 49 -9.26 1.44 1.33
CA HIS A 49 -10.48 1.65 0.57
C HIS A 49 -11.54 2.25 1.49
N ASP A 50 -12.01 3.44 1.15
CA ASP A 50 -13.10 4.10 1.87
C ASP A 50 -14.43 3.83 1.14
N ARG A 51 -15.33 3.11 1.81
CA ARG A 51 -16.63 2.72 1.24
C ARG A 51 -17.64 3.85 1.16
N ASP A 52 -17.46 4.92 1.95
CA ASP A 52 -18.39 6.05 1.90
C ASP A 52 -18.12 6.91 0.66
N THR A 53 -16.84 7.05 0.29
CA THR A 53 -16.43 7.82 -0.89
C THR A 53 -16.18 6.95 -2.13
N GLY A 54 -16.01 5.63 -1.95
CA GLY A 54 -15.58 4.70 -3.00
C GLY A 54 -14.10 4.80 -3.38
N SER A 55 -13.32 5.56 -2.61
CA SER A 55 -11.93 5.91 -2.95
C SER A 55 -10.95 4.81 -2.56
N TRP A 56 -9.95 4.63 -3.41
CA TRP A 56 -8.84 3.69 -3.20
C TRP A 56 -7.55 4.47 -3.08
N PHE A 57 -6.71 4.18 -2.10
CA PHE A 57 -5.53 5.02 -1.91
C PHE A 57 -4.38 4.33 -1.17
N LEU A 58 -3.18 4.82 -1.48
CA LEU A 58 -1.96 4.61 -0.73
C LEU A 58 -1.77 5.83 0.18
N ALA A 59 -1.57 5.59 1.47
CA ALA A 59 -1.25 6.66 2.42
C ALA A 59 -0.15 6.21 3.38
N ARG A 60 0.52 7.20 3.97
CA ARG A 60 1.24 6.96 5.22
C ARG A 60 0.23 6.50 6.27
N SER A 61 0.70 5.68 7.20
CA SER A 61 -0.10 5.21 8.30
C SER A 61 0.57 5.48 9.63
N GLN A 62 -0.21 5.95 10.59
CA GLN A 62 0.14 6.14 11.98
C GLN A 62 -0.83 5.33 12.83
N ASP A 63 -0.31 4.42 13.65
CA ASP A 63 -1.11 3.51 14.48
C ASP A 63 -2.16 2.70 13.69
N GLY A 64 -1.85 2.39 12.42
CA GLY A 64 -2.72 1.65 11.50
C GLY A 64 -3.82 2.48 10.85
N LEU A 65 -3.94 3.77 11.17
CA LEU A 65 -4.87 4.68 10.49
C LEU A 65 -4.15 5.43 9.38
N PRO A 66 -4.83 5.78 8.27
CA PRO A 66 -4.22 6.56 7.21
C PRO A 66 -4.03 8.02 7.63
N ASP A 67 -2.94 8.63 7.17
CA ASP A 67 -2.78 10.07 7.16
C ASP A 67 -3.93 10.74 6.37
N PRO A 68 -4.39 11.94 6.77
CA PRO A 68 -5.48 12.64 6.08
C PRO A 68 -5.19 12.98 4.61
N THR A 69 -3.92 13.05 4.23
CA THR A 69 -3.48 13.34 2.87
C THR A 69 -2.92 12.05 2.24
N PRO A 70 -3.65 11.44 1.28
CA PRO A 70 -3.13 10.31 0.53
C PRO A 70 -1.87 10.66 -0.25
N LEU A 71 -0.98 9.68 -0.40
CA LEU A 71 0.16 9.79 -1.33
C LEU A 71 -0.30 9.58 -2.77
N LEU A 72 -1.24 8.66 -2.96
CA LEU A 72 -1.83 8.37 -4.26
C LEU A 72 -3.26 7.92 -4.07
N SER A 73 -4.16 8.44 -4.92
CA SER A 73 -5.59 8.12 -4.89
C SER A 73 -6.09 7.69 -6.25
N PHE A 74 -7.04 6.77 -6.26
CA PHE A 74 -7.66 6.23 -7.44
C PHE A 74 -9.19 6.31 -7.30
N PRO A 75 -9.88 6.71 -8.38
CA PRO A 75 -11.33 6.89 -8.35
C PRO A 75 -12.10 5.56 -8.42
N ASP A 76 -11.43 4.46 -8.78
CA ASP A 76 -12.05 3.16 -8.96
C ASP A 76 -11.05 2.02 -8.73
N ALA A 77 -11.60 0.82 -8.50
CA ALA A 77 -10.84 -0.37 -8.19
C ALA A 77 -10.01 -0.87 -9.39
N ASP A 78 -10.46 -0.63 -10.62
CA ASP A 78 -9.76 -1.12 -11.82
C ASP A 78 -8.43 -0.38 -12.00
N ARG A 79 -8.44 0.95 -11.85
CA ARG A 79 -7.23 1.78 -11.88
C ARG A 79 -6.28 1.43 -10.75
N PHE A 80 -6.81 1.23 -9.54
CA PHE A 80 -6.02 0.76 -8.41
C PHE A 80 -5.38 -0.61 -8.68
N THR A 81 -6.15 -1.56 -9.23
CA THR A 81 -5.66 -2.91 -9.59
C THR A 81 -4.54 -2.84 -10.63
N VAL A 82 -4.74 -2.09 -11.71
CA VAL A 82 -3.75 -1.93 -12.79
C VAL A 82 -2.47 -1.31 -12.26
N TRP A 83 -2.57 -0.30 -11.40
CA TRP A 83 -1.40 0.30 -10.75
C TRP A 83 -0.70 -0.71 -9.86
N LEU A 84 -1.42 -1.36 -8.94
CA LEU A 84 -0.84 -2.29 -7.96
C LEU A 84 -0.18 -3.49 -8.64
N ALA A 85 -0.78 -4.01 -9.72
CA ALA A 85 -0.22 -5.13 -10.48
C ALA A 85 1.16 -4.84 -11.08
N ARG A 86 1.47 -3.56 -11.35
CA ARG A 86 2.76 -3.09 -11.88
C ARG A 86 3.79 -2.80 -10.79
N GLN A 87 3.36 -2.72 -9.53
CA GLN A 87 4.26 -2.48 -8.41
C GLN A 87 5.02 -3.74 -8.02
N SER A 88 6.09 -3.56 -7.25
CA SER A 88 6.94 -4.61 -6.71
C SER A 88 7.38 -4.29 -5.29
N ASP A 89 8.06 -5.24 -4.63
CA ASP A 89 8.66 -4.98 -3.32
C ASP A 89 9.65 -3.81 -3.43
N ALA A 90 10.41 -3.74 -4.52
CA ALA A 90 11.32 -2.64 -4.79
C ALA A 90 10.59 -1.29 -4.92
N SER A 91 9.53 -1.21 -5.75
CA SER A 91 8.85 0.06 -6.03
C SER A 91 8.06 0.60 -4.82
N LEU A 92 7.64 -0.27 -3.88
CA LEU A 92 6.92 0.12 -2.67
C LEU A 92 7.76 0.03 -1.37
N SER A 93 9.05 -0.29 -1.48
CA SER A 93 9.99 -0.26 -0.34
C SER A 93 10.61 1.13 -0.08
N GLY A 94 10.47 2.06 -1.03
CA GLY A 94 11.21 3.33 -1.01
C GLY A 94 12.72 3.18 -1.31
N HIS A 95 13.20 1.96 -1.60
CA HIS A 95 14.60 1.70 -1.98
C HIS A 95 14.88 2.08 -3.44
N ALA A 96 13.90 1.89 -4.32
CA ALA A 96 13.98 2.28 -5.72
C ALA A 96 13.10 3.51 -5.97
N ALA A 97 13.56 4.33 -6.91
CA ALA A 97 12.75 5.32 -7.60
C ALA A 97 11.43 4.70 -8.05
N ASN A 98 10.31 5.28 -7.64
CA ASN A 98 8.99 4.91 -8.15
C ASN A 98 8.39 6.15 -8.84
N PRO A 99 8.43 6.26 -10.17
CA PRO A 99 8.02 7.47 -10.88
C PRO A 99 6.55 7.82 -10.65
N ASP A 100 5.72 6.86 -10.25
CA ASP A 100 4.31 7.09 -9.91
C ASP A 100 4.11 7.72 -8.51
N ILE A 101 5.15 7.71 -7.67
CA ILE A 101 5.13 8.16 -6.25
C ILE A 101 6.27 9.16 -5.95
N GLU A 102 7.24 9.34 -6.86
CA GLU A 102 8.45 10.14 -6.65
C GLU A 102 8.17 11.64 -6.42
N ASP A 103 7.09 12.16 -7.00
CA ASP A 103 6.64 13.54 -6.75
C ASP A 103 5.84 13.68 -5.44
N ALA A 104 5.42 12.57 -4.82
CA ALA A 104 4.80 12.58 -3.50
C ALA A 104 5.88 12.76 -2.43
N ILE A 105 6.12 14.01 -2.05
CA ILE A 105 7.03 14.43 -0.98
C ILE A 105 6.86 13.49 0.23
N GLY A 106 7.82 12.58 0.44
CA GLY A 106 7.90 11.77 1.65
C GLY A 106 8.12 10.27 1.47
N PHE A 107 7.73 9.63 0.36
CA PHE A 107 7.74 8.15 0.30
C PHE A 107 9.14 7.52 0.48
N ALA A 108 10.15 8.07 -0.21
CA ALA A 108 11.55 7.65 -0.08
C ALA A 108 12.26 8.22 1.17
N ARG A 109 11.69 9.25 1.81
CA ARG A 109 12.28 9.95 2.97
C ARG A 109 11.64 9.58 4.29
N ASP A 110 10.53 8.84 4.27
CA ASP A 110 9.86 8.35 5.46
C ASP A 110 10.73 7.24 6.07
N PRO A 111 11.34 7.46 7.25
CA PRO A 111 12.14 6.45 7.94
C PRO A 111 11.27 5.32 8.52
N GLY A 112 9.95 5.36 8.31
CA GLY A 112 9.02 4.29 8.61
C GLY A 112 9.48 2.94 8.06
N ASN A 113 9.64 1.96 8.96
CA ASN A 113 10.12 0.62 8.65
C ASN A 113 9.08 -0.26 7.94
N GLN A 114 7.85 0.22 7.78
CA GLN A 114 6.75 -0.57 7.24
C GLN A 114 6.44 -0.19 5.80
N ARG A 115 6.62 -1.18 4.92
CA ARG A 115 6.48 -1.07 3.47
C ARG A 115 5.43 -2.05 2.99
N ILE A 116 4.83 -1.74 1.84
CA ILE A 116 3.94 -2.68 1.16
C ILE A 116 4.82 -3.70 0.44
N THR A 117 4.79 -4.94 0.91
CA THR A 117 5.54 -6.05 0.32
C THR A 117 4.59 -7.17 -0.04
N ARG A 118 5.00 -8.03 -0.96
CA ARG A 118 4.29 -9.25 -1.35
C ARG A 118 3.95 -10.12 -0.15
N ASP A 119 4.85 -10.23 0.83
CA ASP A 119 4.61 -10.94 2.09
C ASP A 119 3.39 -10.39 2.85
N LEU A 120 3.33 -9.06 3.01
CA LEU A 120 2.17 -8.40 3.62
C LEU A 120 0.89 -8.59 2.78
N LEU A 121 0.99 -8.45 1.45
CA LEU A 121 -0.17 -8.64 0.58
C LEU A 121 -0.72 -10.06 0.68
N LEU A 122 0.15 -11.07 0.74
CA LEU A 122 -0.26 -12.47 0.82
C LEU A 122 -0.77 -12.87 2.22
N SER A 123 -0.17 -12.34 3.30
CA SER A 123 -0.60 -12.70 4.66
C SER A 123 -2.04 -12.32 4.95
N ASP A 124 -2.50 -11.22 4.34
CA ASP A 124 -3.83 -10.67 4.61
C ASP A 124 -4.87 -11.05 3.54
N THR A 125 -4.44 -11.58 2.38
CA THR A 125 -5.35 -11.97 1.28
C THR A 125 -5.57 -13.48 1.13
N ALA A 126 -4.88 -14.31 1.93
CA ALA A 126 -4.99 -15.77 1.94
C ALA A 126 -6.26 -16.30 2.61
#